data_AF-A0AAJ2NTQ1-F1
#
_entry.id   AF-A0AAJ2NTQ1-F1
#
_cell.length_a   1.000
_cell.length_b   1.000
_cell.length_c   1.000
_cell.angle_alpha   90.00
_cell.angle_beta   90.00
_cell.angle_gamma   90.00
#
_symmetry.space_group_name_H-M   'P 1'
#
loop_
_entity.id
_entity.type
_entity.pdbx_description
1 polymer ?
#
loop_
_entity_poly.entity_id
_entity_poly.type
_entity_poly.pdbx_seq_one_letter_code
_entity_poly.pdbx_strand_id
1 'polypeptide(L)' 'ATSSFERDLSECELYAQLIKRTVPLGNTPKLEGNGLVYLTVMEHLSEVFPNSLIPEKMGL' A
#
# COMPACT_ATOMS: atom_id res chain seq x y z
N ALA A 1 6.65 -4.30 -8.50
CA ALA A 1 6.76 -4.34 -7.03
C ALA A 1 8.20 -4.57 -6.60
N THR A 2 8.89 -5.62 -7.08
CA THR A 2 10.32 -5.88 -6.82
C THR A 2 11.25 -4.85 -7.50
N SER A 3 10.91 -4.39 -8.70
CA SER A 3 11.70 -3.41 -9.47
C SER A 3 11.98 -2.10 -8.72
N SER A 4 11.10 -1.68 -7.81
CA SER A 4 11.26 -0.46 -7.02
C SER A 4 12.27 -0.58 -5.87
N PHE A 5 12.65 -1.81 -5.49
CA PHE A 5 13.58 -2.07 -4.39
C PHE A 5 14.97 -2.48 -4.86
N GLU A 6 15.18 -2.64 -6.18
CA GLU A 6 16.47 -3.00 -6.80
C GLU A 6 17.14 -4.28 -6.24
N ARG A 7 16.34 -5.15 -5.62
CA ARG A 7 16.76 -6.44 -5.07
C ARG A 7 15.60 -7.43 -5.02
N ASP A 8 15.92 -8.68 -4.74
CA ASP A 8 14.93 -9.69 -4.43
C ASP A 8 14.29 -9.44 -3.05
N LEU A 9 12.98 -9.68 -3.00
CA LEU A 9 12.18 -9.61 -1.79
C LEU A 9 11.96 -11.02 -1.26
N SER A 10 12.08 -11.19 0.05
CA SER A 10 11.67 -12.41 0.74
C SER A 10 10.16 -12.62 0.61
N GLU A 11 9.70 -13.84 0.86
CA GLU A 11 8.27 -14.18 0.86
C GLU A 11 7.45 -13.27 1.79
N CYS A 12 7.96 -13.01 3.00
CA CYS A 12 7.32 -12.11 3.96
C CYS A 12 7.19 -10.68 3.41
N GLU A 13 8.22 -10.19 2.71
CA GLU A 13 8.18 -8.86 2.10
C GLU A 13 7.20 -8.80 0.93
N LEU A 14 7.14 -9.85 0.09
CA LEU A 14 6.16 -9.96 -0.98
C LEU A 14 4.73 -10.02 -0.43
N TYR A 15 4.50 -10.78 0.64
CA TYR A 15 3.22 -10.80 1.34
C TYR A 15 2.85 -9.42 1.87
N ALA A 16 3.78 -8.70 2.51
CA ALA A 16 3.56 -7.33 2.95
C ALA A 16 3.19 -6.39 1.77
N GLN A 17 3.83 -6.55 0.61
CA GLN A 17 3.49 -5.79 -0.60
C GLN A 17 2.08 -6.10 -1.14
N LEU A 18 1.61 -7.34 -1.00
CA LEU A 18 0.25 -7.74 -1.35
C LEU A 18 -0.77 -7.10 -0.40
N ILE A 19 -0.52 -7.18 0.91
CA ILE A 19 -1.37 -6.59 1.94
C ILE A 19 -1.47 -5.08 1.76
N LYS A 20 -0.36 -4.40 1.43
CA LYS A 20 -0.34 -2.96 1.13
C LYS A 20 -1.24 -2.59 -0.07
N ARG A 21 -1.57 -3.56 -0.93
CA ARG A 21 -2.46 -3.43 -2.08
C ARG A 21 -3.84 -3.98 -1.80
N THR A 22 -4.33 -3.82 -0.57
CA THR A 22 -5.71 -4.16 -0.19
C THR A 22 -6.46 -2.96 0.36
N VAL A 23 -7.78 -2.96 0.20
CA VAL A 23 -8.67 -1.92 0.72
C VAL A 23 -9.76 -2.59 1.56
N PRO A 24 -9.94 -2.20 2.84
CA PRO A 24 -11.00 -2.74 3.68
C PRO A 24 -12.37 -2.36 3.13
N LEU A 25 -13.33 -3.29 3.20
CA LEU A 25 -14.69 -3.09 2.70
C LEU A 25 -15.66 -2.67 3.81
N GLY A 26 -15.17 -2.53 5.04
CA GLY A 26 -15.96 -2.15 6.20
C GLY A 26 -16.58 -3.34 6.95
N ASN A 27 -16.23 -4.58 6.59
CA ASN A 27 -16.65 -5.77 7.32
C ASN A 27 -15.63 -6.15 8.41
N THR A 28 -15.97 -7.18 9.18
CA THR A 28 -15.03 -7.72 10.16
C THR A 28 -13.82 -8.35 9.46
N PRO A 29 -12.59 -8.26 10.02
CA PRO A 29 -11.41 -8.92 9.48
C PRO A 29 -11.54 -10.45 9.34
N LYS A 30 -12.46 -11.08 10.09
CA LYS A 30 -12.78 -12.50 9.94
C LYS A 30 -13.46 -12.81 8.61
N LEU A 31 -14.22 -11.86 8.07
CA LEU A 31 -14.94 -12.01 6.80
C LEU A 31 -14.07 -11.56 5.62
N GLU A 32 -13.40 -10.43 5.73
CA GLU A 32 -12.68 -9.81 4.61
C GLU A 32 -11.15 -9.98 4.64
N GLY A 33 -10.60 -10.51 5.73
CA GLY A 33 -9.16 -10.56 5.94
C GLY A 33 -8.58 -9.15 5.97
N ASN A 34 -7.72 -8.84 5.00
CA ASN A 34 -7.14 -7.50 4.84
C ASN A 34 -7.98 -6.61 3.90
N GLY A 35 -9.04 -7.15 3.31
CA GLY A 35 -9.93 -6.45 2.38
C GLY A 35 -9.77 -6.93 0.93
N LEU A 36 -10.31 -6.13 0.02
CA LEU A 36 -10.26 -6.39 -1.42
C LEU A 36 -8.86 -6.13 -1.96
N VAL A 37 -8.30 -7.08 -2.72
CA VAL A 37 -7.06 -6.87 -3.47
C VAL A 37 -7.30 -5.82 -4.57
N TYR A 38 -6.62 -4.68 -4.43
CA TYR A 38 -6.63 -3.58 -5.38
C TYR A 38 -5.19 -3.22 -5.76
N LEU A 39 -4.70 -3.85 -6.83
CA LEU A 39 -3.28 -3.82 -7.19
C LEU A 39 -2.74 -2.42 -7.53
N THR A 40 -3.60 -1.53 -8.04
CA THR A 40 -3.27 -0.16 -8.41
C THR A 40 -3.60 0.88 -7.34
N VAL A 41 -3.92 0.44 -6.11
CA VAL A 41 -4.29 1.36 -5.02
C VAL A 41 -3.18 2.33 -4.69
N MET A 42 -1.91 1.93 -4.84
CA MET A 42 -0.76 2.78 -4.53
C MET A 42 -0.66 3.97 -5.49
N GLU A 43 -0.87 3.71 -6.77
CA GLU A 43 -0.91 4.72 -7.83
C GLU A 43 -2.10 5.66 -7.60
N HIS A 44 -3.28 5.10 -7.34
CA HIS A 44 -4.48 5.90 -7.07
C HIS A 44 -4.35 6.79 -5.83
N LEU A 45 -3.79 6.26 -4.73
CA LEU A 45 -3.54 7.05 -3.53
C LEU A 45 -2.51 8.16 -3.75
N SER A 46 -1.54 7.96 -4.65
CA SER A 46 -0.54 8.99 -4.97
C SER A 46 -1.12 10.19 -5.74
N GLU A 47 -2.20 9.97 -6.48
CA GLU A 47 -2.96 11.04 -7.17
C GLU A 47 -3.81 11.84 -6.18
N VAL A 48 -4.45 11.14 -5.23
CA VAL A 48 -5.34 11.74 -4.23
C VAL A 48 -4.57 12.45 -3.11
N PHE A 49 -3.44 11.89 -2.70
CA PHE A 49 -2.56 12.41 -1.65
C PHE A 49 -1.18 12.76 -2.23
N PRO A 50 -1.05 13.92 -2.91
CA PRO A 50 0.24 14.33 -3.45
C PRO A 50 1.26 14.53 -2.31
N ASN A 51 2.52 14.17 -2.58
CA ASN A 51 3.65 14.18 -1.65
C ASN A 51 3.94 15.54 -0.95
N SER A 52 3.23 16.61 -1.31
CA SER A 52 3.24 17.87 -0.56
C SER A 52 2.63 17.76 0.83
N LEU A 53 1.85 16.72 1.13
CA LEU A 53 1.19 16.56 2.44
C LEU A 53 2.09 15.86 3.49
N ILE A 54 3.35 15.57 3.17
CA ILE A 54 4.32 14.96 4.09
C ILE A 54 4.91 16.08 4.99
N PRO A 55 4.75 16.02 6.33
CA PRO A 55 5.20 17.08 7.23
C PRO A 55 6.68 17.44 7.10
N GLU A 56 7.55 16.46 6.85
CA GLU A 56 9.00 16.66 6.67
C GLU A 56 9.35 17.55 5.45
N LYS A 57 8.45 17.67 4.47
CA LYS A 57 8.60 18.57 3.31
C LYS A 57 7.92 19.93 3.49
N MET A 58 7.20 20.14 4.60
CA MET A 58 6.49 21.38 4.93
C MET A 58 7.28 22.32 5.83
N GLY A 59 8.57 22.06 6.07
CA GLY A 59 9.48 23.01 6.72
C GLY A 59 9.09 23.40 8.15
N LEU A 60 8.54 22.46 8.93
CA LEU A 60 8.30 22.60 10.37
C LEU A 60 9.35 21.81 11.17
#